data_AF-A0A6P1CAF0-F1
#
_entry.id   AF-A0A6P1CAF0-F1
#
_cell.length_a   1.000
_cell.length_b   1.000
_cell.length_c   1.000
_cell.angle_alpha   90.00
_cell.angle_beta   90.00
_cell.angle_gamma   90.00
#
_symmetry.space_group_name_H-M   'P 1'
#
loop_
_entity.id
_entity.type
_entity.pdbx_description
1 polymer ?
#
loop_
_entity_poly.entity_id
_entity_poly.type
_entity_poly.pdbx_seq_one_letter_code
_entity_poly.pdbx_strand_id
1 'polypeptide(L)'
;MQPNHYTITRQGAEVLKQLVAFVSQDVFDERRHDGAIAKSTAFLKVIGDARGVLEQIGAYDFDNEEDDDLPPYTFWWEGPFDLPTNEIEHALASETEGRPGLVFKRVQVNTALPSGYFADLQFAIDEAQGKICTLISIPIDRTELNLGPNWYDIGENLETTIELIVDGIETHPTWVQYFQAQA
;
A
#
# COMPACT_ATOMS: atom_id res chain seq x y z
N MET A 1 26.46 15.66 -11.95
CA MET A 1 26.55 14.40 -11.17
C MET A 1 27.75 13.61 -11.66
N GLN A 2 28.69 13.30 -10.77
CA GLN A 2 29.65 12.22 -11.03
C GLN A 2 28.94 10.88 -10.81
N PRO A 3 29.21 9.84 -11.61
CA PRO A 3 28.67 8.52 -11.33
C PRO A 3 29.31 7.96 -10.05
N ASN A 4 28.49 7.58 -9.07
CA ASN A 4 28.97 6.87 -7.88
C ASN A 4 29.56 5.53 -8.36
N HIS A 5 30.85 5.34 -8.15
CA HIS A 5 31.55 4.11 -8.51
C HIS A 5 31.68 3.23 -7.27
N TYR A 6 30.87 2.18 -7.19
CA TYR A 6 30.95 1.19 -6.12
C TYR A 6 31.77 -0.03 -6.54
N THR A 7 32.55 -0.57 -5.60
CA THR A 7 33.29 -1.81 -5.81
C THR A 7 32.80 -2.84 -4.79
N ILE A 8 32.23 -3.95 -5.27
CA ILE A 8 31.79 -5.06 -4.42
C ILE A 8 32.91 -6.09 -4.23
N THR A 9 32.92 -6.73 -3.06
CA THR A 9 33.79 -7.88 -2.82
C THR A 9 33.26 -9.11 -3.56
N ARG A 10 34.11 -10.13 -3.76
CA ARG A 10 33.67 -11.42 -4.33
C ARG A 10 32.55 -12.07 -3.51
N GLN A 11 32.60 -11.92 -2.19
CA GLN A 11 31.56 -12.41 -1.29
C GLN A 11 30.25 -11.64 -1.50
N GLY A 12 30.31 -10.30 -1.61
CA GLY A 12 29.15 -9.48 -1.90
C GLY A 12 28.51 -9.81 -3.26
N ALA A 13 29.33 -10.08 -4.28
CA ALA A 13 28.85 -10.54 -5.58
C ALA A 13 28.10 -11.89 -5.49
N GLU A 14 28.56 -12.83 -4.66
CA GLU A 14 27.88 -14.12 -4.50
C GLU A 14 26.53 -13.96 -3.77
N VAL A 15 26.44 -13.06 -2.80
CA VAL A 15 25.17 -12.73 -2.12
C VAL A 15 24.17 -12.10 -3.08
N LEU A 16 24.58 -11.13 -3.90
CA LEU A 16 23.70 -10.52 -4.91
C LEU A 16 23.25 -11.53 -5.96
N LYS A 17 24.14 -12.42 -6.38
CA LYS A 17 23.81 -13.54 -7.28
C LYS A 17 22.80 -14.50 -6.64
N GLN A 18 22.93 -14.81 -5.35
CA GLN A 18 21.96 -15.61 -4.61
C GLN A 18 20.61 -14.91 -4.51
N LEU A 19 20.58 -13.59 -4.29
CA LEU A 19 19.35 -12.79 -4.34
C LEU A 19 18.66 -12.91 -5.71
N VAL A 20 19.39 -12.65 -6.80
CA VAL A 20 18.83 -12.74 -8.16
C VAL A 20 18.30 -14.15 -8.44
N ALA A 21 19.07 -15.19 -8.09
CA ALA A 21 18.64 -16.58 -8.26
C ALA A 21 17.41 -16.93 -7.40
N PHE A 22 17.34 -16.40 -6.18
CA PHE A 22 16.22 -16.61 -5.27
C PHE A 22 14.96 -15.97 -5.82
N VAL A 23 15.01 -14.69 -6.24
CA VAL A 23 13.87 -13.97 -6.82
C VAL A 23 13.45 -14.53 -8.19
N SER A 24 14.39 -15.12 -8.95
CA SER A 24 14.11 -15.74 -10.25
C SER A 24 13.45 -17.12 -10.15
N GLN A 25 13.45 -17.74 -8.97
CA GLN A 25 12.67 -18.94 -8.69
C GLN A 25 11.35 -18.44 -8.10
N ASP A 26 10.20 -18.81 -8.67
CA ASP A 26 8.88 -18.30 -8.28
C ASP A 26 8.71 -18.21 -6.74
N VAL A 27 8.97 -17.03 -6.16
CA VAL A 27 8.95 -16.84 -4.70
C VAL A 27 7.52 -16.50 -4.32
N PHE A 28 6.74 -17.54 -4.08
CA PHE A 28 5.41 -17.40 -3.53
C PHE A 28 5.48 -17.04 -2.04
N ASP A 29 4.56 -16.20 -1.59
CA ASP A 29 4.31 -16.01 -0.17
C ASP A 29 3.99 -17.36 0.49
N GLU A 30 4.49 -17.57 1.71
CA GLU A 30 4.13 -18.75 2.47
C GLU A 30 2.78 -18.51 3.15
N ARG A 31 1.78 -19.34 2.79
CA ARG A 31 0.57 -19.46 3.60
C ARG A 31 0.93 -20.21 4.88
N ARG A 32 0.94 -19.49 5.99
CA ARG A 32 1.07 -20.07 7.32
C ARG A 32 -0.18 -20.88 7.67
N HIS A 33 -0.04 -21.77 8.65
CA HIS A 33 -1.09 -22.72 9.04
C HIS A 33 -2.38 -22.05 9.55
N ASP A 34 -2.30 -20.77 9.90
CA ASP A 34 -3.36 -19.86 10.34
C ASP A 34 -4.01 -19.05 9.19
N GLY A 35 -3.57 -19.26 7.95
CA GLY A 35 -4.06 -18.54 6.77
C GLY A 35 -3.36 -17.21 6.50
N ALA A 36 -2.43 -16.77 7.36
CA ALA A 36 -1.67 -15.56 7.14
C ALA A 36 -0.67 -15.74 5.98
N ILE A 37 -0.63 -14.76 5.10
CA ILE A 37 0.33 -14.66 4.00
C ILE A 37 1.54 -13.91 4.56
N ALA A 38 2.69 -14.58 4.63
CA ALA A 38 3.92 -13.96 5.10
C ALA A 38 5.07 -14.26 4.15
N LYS A 39 6.05 -13.34 4.10
CA LYS A 39 7.32 -13.61 3.43
C LYS A 39 7.99 -14.81 4.11
N SER A 40 8.49 -15.74 3.31
CA SER A 40 9.20 -16.91 3.82
C SER A 40 10.43 -16.48 4.61
N THR A 41 10.77 -17.24 5.64
CA THR A 41 12.01 -17.03 6.42
C THR A 41 13.24 -17.03 5.50
N ALA A 42 13.20 -17.83 4.43
CA ALA A 42 14.25 -17.87 3.41
C ALA A 42 14.36 -16.55 2.64
N PHE A 43 13.24 -15.96 2.22
CA PHE A 43 13.23 -14.65 1.55
C PHE A 43 13.80 -13.54 2.43
N LEU A 44 13.35 -13.48 3.69
CA LEU A 44 13.82 -12.48 4.64
C LEU A 44 15.33 -12.57 4.88
N LYS A 45 15.87 -13.80 4.97
CA LYS A 45 17.31 -14.02 5.11
C LYS A 45 18.08 -13.51 3.90
N VAL A 46 17.62 -13.85 2.68
CA VAL A 46 18.31 -13.46 1.43
C VAL A 46 18.31 -11.94 1.23
N ILE A 47 17.21 -11.26 1.57
CA ILE A 47 17.13 -9.79 1.55
C ILE A 47 18.05 -9.17 2.60
N GLY A 48 18.08 -9.72 3.82
CA GLY A 48 18.98 -9.25 4.88
C GLY A 48 20.45 -9.36 4.50
N ASP A 49 20.86 -10.50 3.90
CA ASP A 49 22.23 -10.70 3.43
C ASP A 49 22.61 -9.67 2.34
N ALA A 50 21.70 -9.40 1.38
CA ALA A 50 21.93 -8.42 0.32
C ALA A 50 22.00 -6.98 0.83
N ARG A 51 21.14 -6.61 1.79
CA ARG A 51 21.22 -5.31 2.49
C ARG A 51 22.58 -5.11 3.14
N GLY A 52 23.07 -6.11 3.89
CA GLY A 52 24.38 -6.03 4.52
C GLY A 52 25.54 -5.83 3.53
N VAL A 53 25.41 -6.33 2.29
CA VAL A 53 26.42 -6.06 1.23
C VAL A 53 26.36 -4.61 0.77
N LEU A 54 25.17 -4.05 0.57
CA LEU A 54 24.99 -2.66 0.17
C LEU A 54 25.50 -1.71 1.26
N GLU A 55 25.21 -2.02 2.53
CA GLU A 55 25.70 -1.25 3.69
C GLU A 55 27.23 -1.26 3.72
N GLN A 56 27.86 -2.42 3.52
CA GLN A 56 29.32 -2.56 3.51
C GLN A 56 30.01 -1.72 2.43
N ILE A 57 29.37 -1.49 1.28
CA ILE A 57 29.95 -0.70 0.19
C ILE A 57 29.53 0.77 0.22
N GLY A 58 28.77 1.20 1.24
CA GLY A 58 28.22 2.55 1.33
C GLY A 58 27.29 2.89 0.16
N ALA A 59 26.66 1.88 -0.45
CA ALA A 59 25.65 2.03 -1.50
C ALA A 59 24.24 1.78 -0.97
N TYR A 60 24.13 1.41 0.31
CA TYR A 60 22.88 1.50 1.02
C TYR A 60 22.74 2.93 1.48
N ASP A 61 22.02 3.72 0.69
CA ASP A 61 21.64 5.07 1.06
C ASP A 61 20.65 4.94 2.23
N PHE A 62 21.17 4.98 3.45
CA PHE A 62 20.35 5.29 4.62
C PHE A 62 19.69 6.67 4.43
N ASP A 63 20.25 7.55 3.61
CA ASP A 63 19.86 8.96 3.49
C ASP A 63 18.72 9.25 2.48
N ASN A 64 18.01 8.24 1.97
CA ASN A 64 16.59 8.44 1.58
C ASN A 64 15.64 8.22 2.78
N GLU A 65 16.20 7.87 3.94
CA GLU A 65 15.65 8.11 5.28
C GLU A 65 16.17 9.50 5.73
N GLU A 66 15.89 10.56 4.95
CA GLU A 66 16.10 11.94 5.43
C GLU A 66 15.30 12.13 6.71
N ASP A 67 16.01 12.18 7.85
CA ASP A 67 15.70 12.84 9.13
C ASP A 67 14.25 13.33 9.32
N ASP A 68 13.31 12.40 9.29
CA ASP A 68 12.05 12.35 10.01
C ASP A 68 11.41 11.01 9.62
N ASP A 69 10.59 10.45 10.50
CA ASP A 69 9.55 9.51 10.11
C ASP A 69 9.94 8.05 9.73
N LEU A 70 9.01 7.16 10.09
CA LEU A 70 8.91 5.79 9.58
C LEU A 70 9.06 5.79 8.05
N PRO A 71 9.52 4.69 7.40
CA PRO A 71 9.45 4.62 5.94
C PRO A 71 8.03 5.00 5.53
N PRO A 72 7.83 5.93 4.57
CA PRO A 72 6.48 6.33 4.15
C PRO A 72 5.69 5.06 3.90
N TYR A 73 4.46 4.98 4.41
CA TYR A 73 3.65 3.78 4.27
C TYR A 73 3.57 3.47 2.78
N THR A 74 4.34 2.47 2.34
CA THR A 74 4.27 2.04 0.95
C THR A 74 3.01 1.21 0.86
N PHE A 75 1.93 1.87 0.43
CA PHE A 75 0.66 1.22 0.22
C PHE A 75 0.69 0.47 -1.10
N TRP A 76 -0.01 -0.65 -1.12
CA TRP A 76 -0.36 -1.39 -2.32
C TRP A 76 -1.77 -1.92 -2.12
N TRP A 77 -2.44 -2.30 -3.19
CA TRP A 77 -3.85 -2.65 -3.09
C TRP A 77 -4.26 -3.84 -3.95
N GLU A 78 -5.34 -4.52 -3.53
CA GLU A 78 -5.95 -5.64 -4.24
C GLU A 78 -7.41 -5.35 -4.58
N GLY A 79 -7.82 -5.75 -5.78
CA GLY A 79 -9.19 -5.59 -6.29
C GLY A 79 -9.21 -5.02 -7.70
N PRO A 80 -10.26 -4.27 -8.10
CA PRO A 80 -11.49 -4.01 -7.33
C PRO A 80 -12.43 -5.22 -7.27
N PHE A 81 -12.93 -5.52 -6.09
CA PHE A 81 -13.92 -6.59 -5.85
C PHE A 81 -15.34 -6.03 -5.86
N ASP A 82 -16.32 -6.86 -6.22
CA ASP A 82 -17.74 -6.51 -6.06
C ASP A 82 -18.06 -6.27 -4.58
N LEU A 83 -18.76 -5.17 -4.29
CA LEU A 83 -19.20 -4.84 -2.94
C LEU A 83 -20.70 -5.11 -2.80
N PRO A 84 -21.11 -6.12 -2.01
CA PRO A 84 -22.51 -6.42 -1.76
C PRO A 84 -23.23 -5.25 -1.08
N THR A 85 -24.48 -4.99 -1.44
CA THR A 85 -25.25 -3.84 -0.93
C THR A 85 -25.41 -3.83 0.59
N ASN A 86 -25.40 -4.99 1.24
CA ASN A 86 -25.49 -5.14 2.69
C ASN A 86 -24.16 -4.93 3.43
N GLU A 87 -23.06 -4.76 2.70
CA GLU A 87 -21.71 -4.51 3.23
C GLU A 87 -21.23 -3.08 2.95
N ILE A 88 -22.04 -2.27 2.25
CA ILE A 88 -21.71 -0.87 1.99
C ILE A 88 -21.73 -0.12 3.32
N GLU A 89 -20.62 0.54 3.62
CA GLU A 89 -20.50 1.38 4.80
C GLU A 89 -21.56 2.49 4.80
N HIS A 90 -22.15 2.72 5.97
CA HIS A 90 -23.27 3.63 6.10
C HIS A 90 -22.96 5.04 5.57
N ALA A 91 -21.73 5.52 5.78
CA ALA A 91 -21.31 6.83 5.30
C ALA A 91 -21.32 6.92 3.76
N LEU A 92 -20.83 5.88 3.07
CA LEU A 92 -20.85 5.81 1.62
C LEU A 92 -22.28 5.64 1.09
N ALA A 93 -23.09 4.78 1.72
CA ALA A 93 -24.49 4.58 1.36
C ALA A 93 -25.31 5.89 1.48
N SER A 94 -25.06 6.67 2.54
CA SER A 94 -25.75 7.95 2.78
C SER A 94 -25.39 8.99 1.72
N GLU A 95 -24.10 9.12 1.38
CA GLU A 95 -23.64 10.10 0.37
C GLU A 95 -24.10 9.77 -1.05
N THR A 96 -24.34 8.49 -1.33
CA THR A 96 -24.76 8.00 -2.64
C THR A 96 -26.29 7.84 -2.77
N GLU A 97 -27.04 8.13 -1.69
CA GLU A 97 -28.48 8.01 -1.67
C GLU A 97 -29.12 8.89 -2.77
N GLY A 98 -30.09 8.32 -3.49
CA GLY A 98 -30.81 9.02 -4.57
C GLY A 98 -30.08 9.08 -5.90
N ARG A 99 -28.88 8.49 -6.05
CA ARG A 99 -28.19 8.33 -7.34
C ARG A 99 -28.40 6.91 -7.89
N PRO A 100 -29.27 6.72 -8.90
CA PRO A 100 -29.50 5.40 -9.47
C PRO A 100 -28.33 4.97 -10.36
N GLY A 101 -28.12 3.66 -10.50
CA GLY A 101 -27.18 3.09 -11.46
C GLY A 101 -25.72 3.08 -11.01
N LEU A 102 -25.44 3.35 -9.73
CA LEU A 102 -24.09 3.25 -9.19
C LEU A 102 -23.62 1.80 -9.08
N VAL A 103 -22.35 1.58 -9.42
CA VAL A 103 -21.67 0.29 -9.23
C VAL A 103 -20.77 0.39 -8.00
N PHE A 104 -21.06 -0.44 -6.99
CA PHE A 104 -20.29 -0.46 -5.74
C PHE A 104 -19.17 -1.49 -5.81
N LYS A 105 -17.98 -1.07 -5.40
CA LYS A 105 -16.76 -1.88 -5.39
C LYS A 105 -16.00 -1.63 -4.10
N ARG A 106 -15.07 -2.54 -3.80
CA ARG A 106 -14.09 -2.35 -2.72
C ARG A 106 -12.70 -2.76 -3.16
N VAL A 107 -11.72 -2.17 -2.51
CA VAL A 107 -10.31 -2.45 -2.65
C VAL A 107 -9.70 -2.62 -1.26
N GLN A 108 -8.86 -3.63 -1.09
CA GLN A 108 -8.10 -3.81 0.15
C GLN A 108 -6.79 -3.06 0.02
N VAL A 109 -6.54 -2.12 0.92
CA VAL A 109 -5.28 -1.38 1.00
C VAL A 109 -4.40 -2.06 2.04
N ASN A 110 -3.18 -2.35 1.64
CA ASN A 110 -2.19 -3.06 2.43
C ASN A 110 -0.92 -2.21 2.55
N THR A 111 -0.17 -2.43 3.62
CA THR A 111 1.17 -1.86 3.79
C THR A 111 2.21 -2.86 3.31
N ALA A 112 3.33 -2.37 2.77
CA ALA A 112 4.46 -3.22 2.40
C ALA A 112 5.29 -3.66 3.62
N LEU A 113 5.44 -2.77 4.62
CA LEU A 113 6.28 -2.98 5.81
C LEU A 113 5.68 -2.33 7.06
N PRO A 114 5.27 -3.10 8.08
CA PRO A 114 5.10 -4.56 8.04
C PRO A 114 4.02 -4.95 7.02
N SER A 115 4.22 -6.04 6.28
CA SER A 115 3.22 -6.51 5.31
C SER A 115 1.91 -6.86 6.02
N GLY A 116 0.82 -6.16 5.68
CA GLY A 116 -0.47 -6.45 6.27
C GLY A 116 -1.59 -5.56 5.78
N TYR A 117 -2.81 -5.99 6.08
CA TYR A 117 -4.01 -5.20 5.87
C TYR A 117 -3.91 -3.88 6.62
N PHE A 118 -4.25 -2.80 5.92
CA PHE A 118 -4.20 -1.44 6.46
C PHE A 118 -5.58 -0.78 6.46
N ALA A 119 -6.31 -0.84 5.35
CA ALA A 119 -7.61 -0.18 5.23
C ALA A 119 -8.52 -0.83 4.18
N ASP A 120 -9.81 -0.56 4.29
CA ASP A 120 -10.81 -0.89 3.27
C ASP A 120 -11.17 0.38 2.51
N LEU A 121 -10.96 0.38 1.19
CA LEU A 121 -11.42 1.44 0.30
C LEU A 121 -12.71 0.97 -0.38
N GLN A 122 -13.86 1.45 0.10
CA GLN A 122 -15.14 1.26 -0.58
C GLN A 122 -15.42 2.43 -1.50
N PHE A 123 -16.02 2.16 -2.66
CA PHE A 123 -16.40 3.23 -3.57
C PHE A 123 -17.59 2.89 -4.45
N ALA A 124 -18.28 3.94 -4.86
CA ALA A 124 -19.36 3.91 -5.83
C ALA A 124 -18.92 4.57 -7.13
N ILE A 125 -19.10 3.90 -8.25
CA ILE A 125 -18.80 4.39 -9.59
C ILE A 125 -20.09 4.90 -10.22
N ASP A 126 -20.08 6.16 -10.66
CA ASP A 126 -21.07 6.75 -11.56
C ASP A 126 -20.49 6.77 -12.97
N GLU A 127 -20.72 5.69 -13.73
CA GLU A 127 -20.20 5.57 -15.11
C GLU A 127 -20.81 6.63 -16.04
N ALA A 128 -22.03 7.07 -15.78
CA ALA A 128 -22.71 8.06 -16.61
C ALA A 128 -22.06 9.44 -16.49
N GLN A 129 -21.52 9.76 -15.31
CA GLN A 129 -20.84 11.04 -15.05
C GLN A 129 -19.32 10.93 -15.06
N GLY A 130 -18.75 9.71 -15.17
CA GLY A 130 -17.32 9.49 -15.07
C GLY A 130 -16.77 9.84 -13.69
N LYS A 131 -17.52 9.55 -12.63
CA LYS A 131 -17.17 9.92 -11.25
C LYS A 131 -17.05 8.72 -10.32
N ILE A 132 -16.27 8.90 -9.27
CA ILE A 132 -16.09 7.93 -8.20
C ILE A 132 -16.33 8.60 -6.85
N CYS A 133 -17.12 7.99 -5.98
CA CYS A 133 -17.28 8.39 -4.58
C CYS A 133 -16.55 7.38 -3.70
N THR A 134 -15.58 7.82 -2.91
CA THR A 134 -14.66 6.93 -2.18
C THR A 134 -14.74 7.15 -0.69
N LEU A 135 -14.67 6.08 0.07
CA LEU A 135 -14.53 6.07 1.52
C LEU A 135 -13.41 5.10 1.90
N ILE A 136 -12.40 5.59 2.61
CA ILE A 136 -11.33 4.75 3.17
C ILE A 136 -11.58 4.58 4.66
N SER A 137 -11.74 3.35 5.11
CA SER A 137 -11.96 2.97 6.49
C SER A 137 -10.71 2.33 7.07
N ILE A 138 -10.06 3.04 7.99
CA ILE A 138 -8.81 2.63 8.62
C ILE A 138 -9.10 2.21 10.06
N PRO A 139 -8.97 0.92 10.42
CA PRO A 139 -9.08 0.51 11.81
C PRO A 139 -7.88 1.04 12.62
N ILE A 140 -8.16 1.84 13.64
CA ILE A 140 -7.14 2.35 14.58
C ILE A 140 -7.57 2.01 16.00
N ASP A 141 -6.84 1.08 16.62
CA ASP A 141 -7.11 0.49 17.93
C ASP A 141 -8.55 -0.06 18.08
N ARG A 142 -9.40 0.68 18.82
CA ARG A 142 -10.81 0.33 19.08
C ARG A 142 -11.79 1.20 18.31
N THR A 143 -11.28 1.98 17.36
CA THR A 143 -12.03 2.96 16.57
C THR A 143 -11.73 2.79 15.09
N GLU A 144 -12.47 3.50 14.26
CA GLU A 144 -12.25 3.56 12.83
C GLU A 144 -12.07 5.03 12.42
N LEU A 145 -11.03 5.29 11.64
CA LEU A 145 -10.79 6.57 11.01
C LEU A 145 -11.28 6.50 9.57
N ASN A 146 -12.27 7.34 9.24
CA ASN A 146 -12.86 7.38 7.93
C ASN A 146 -12.35 8.59 7.13
N LEU A 147 -11.75 8.34 5.97
CA LEU A 147 -11.33 9.36 5.01
C LEU A 147 -12.40 9.43 3.91
N GLY A 148 -13.24 10.46 3.97
CA GLY A 148 -14.38 10.65 3.09
C GLY A 148 -15.73 10.44 3.79
N PRO A 149 -16.82 10.22 3.02
CA PRO A 149 -16.85 9.99 1.58
C PRO A 149 -16.50 11.25 0.75
N ASN A 150 -15.81 11.08 -0.37
CA ASN A 150 -15.42 12.17 -1.27
C ASN A 150 -15.67 11.80 -2.73
N TRP A 151 -16.12 12.77 -3.54
CA TRP A 151 -16.31 12.60 -4.99
C TRP A 151 -15.11 13.11 -5.78
N TYR A 152 -14.65 12.29 -6.73
CA TYR A 152 -13.59 12.62 -7.67
C TYR A 152 -14.01 12.31 -9.11
N ASP A 153 -13.37 12.97 -10.07
CA ASP A 153 -13.45 12.60 -11.48
C ASP A 153 -12.55 11.38 -11.73
N ILE A 154 -13.04 10.41 -12.49
CA ILE A 154 -12.23 9.30 -12.96
C ILE A 154 -11.32 9.84 -14.07
N GLY A 155 -10.01 9.67 -13.90
CA GLY A 155 -8.99 10.16 -14.83
C GLY A 155 -8.90 9.34 -16.12
N GLU A 156 -7.68 8.94 -16.49
CA GLU A 156 -7.45 8.10 -17.67
C GLU A 156 -8.18 6.75 -17.57
N ASN A 157 -8.15 6.14 -16.39
CA ASN A 157 -8.85 4.91 -16.08
C ASN A 157 -9.05 4.77 -14.55
N LEU A 158 -9.85 3.78 -14.16
CA LEU A 158 -10.18 3.53 -12.76
C LEU A 158 -8.97 3.10 -11.93
N GLU A 159 -8.07 2.27 -12.47
CA GLU A 159 -6.89 1.74 -11.77
C GLU A 159 -5.93 2.86 -11.39
N THR A 160 -5.58 3.75 -12.32
CA THR A 160 -4.75 4.94 -12.04
C THR A 160 -5.45 5.89 -11.07
N THR A 161 -6.78 5.98 -11.11
CA THR A 161 -7.53 6.81 -10.15
C THR A 161 -7.45 6.22 -8.74
N ILE A 162 -7.61 4.89 -8.59
CA ILE A 162 -7.48 4.18 -7.30
C ILE A 162 -6.06 4.35 -6.75
N GLU A 163 -5.03 4.19 -7.58
CA GLU A 163 -3.64 4.40 -7.17
C GLU A 163 -3.43 5.80 -6.57
N LEU A 164 -3.90 6.85 -7.26
CA LEU A 164 -3.80 8.22 -6.77
C LEU A 164 -4.54 8.45 -5.44
N ILE A 165 -5.67 7.78 -5.23
CA ILE A 165 -6.43 7.85 -3.97
C ILE A 165 -5.65 7.18 -2.85
N VAL A 166 -5.05 6.00 -3.11
CA VAL A 166 -4.26 5.23 -2.14
C VAL A 166 -2.97 5.98 -1.78
N ASP A 167 -2.25 6.51 -2.77
CA ASP A 167 -1.08 7.37 -2.56
C ASP A 167 -1.42 8.64 -1.76
N GLY A 168 -2.66 9.12 -1.88
CA GLY A 168 -3.16 10.30 -1.20
C GLY A 168 -3.52 10.10 0.28
N ILE A 169 -3.46 8.88 0.83
CA ILE A 169 -3.92 8.59 2.21
C ILE A 169 -3.16 9.43 3.25
N GLU A 170 -1.83 9.43 3.21
CA GLU A 170 -1.01 10.12 4.22
C GLU A 170 -1.14 11.64 4.18
N THR A 171 -1.56 12.17 3.03
CA THR A 171 -1.77 13.61 2.83
C THR A 171 -3.23 14.02 3.01
N HIS A 172 -4.13 13.06 3.28
CA HIS A 172 -5.54 13.33 3.46
C HIS A 172 -5.75 14.21 4.71
N PRO A 173 -6.56 15.29 4.64
CA PRO A 173 -6.72 16.23 5.76
C PRO A 173 -7.13 15.56 7.08
N THR A 174 -8.07 14.60 7.02
CA THR A 174 -8.50 13.83 8.20
C THR A 174 -7.38 12.98 8.82
N TRP A 175 -6.50 12.42 7.99
CA TRP A 175 -5.33 11.66 8.45
C TRP A 175 -4.35 12.59 9.18
N VAL A 176 -3.96 13.68 8.52
CA VAL A 176 -3.04 14.68 9.10
C VAL A 176 -3.57 15.22 10.43
N GLN A 177 -4.86 15.56 10.50
CA GLN A 177 -5.49 16.05 11.72
C GLN A 177 -5.48 15.02 12.85
N TYR A 178 -5.71 13.75 12.53
CA TYR A 178 -5.72 12.67 13.53
C TYR A 178 -4.36 12.56 14.23
N PHE A 179 -3.26 12.54 13.47
CA PHE A 179 -1.91 12.43 14.05
C PHE A 179 -1.45 13.71 14.73
N GLN A 180 -1.83 14.90 14.22
CA GLN A 180 -1.56 16.17 14.91
C GLN A 180 -2.25 16.28 16.26
N ALA A 181 -3.45 15.69 16.41
CA ALA A 181 -4.18 15.71 17.69
C ALA A 181 -3.59 14.76 18.75
N GLN A 182 -2.66 13.88 18.37
CA GLN A 182 -2.02 12.90 19.27
C GLN A 182 -0.60 13.30 19.70
N ALA A 183 -0.01 14.32 19.08
CA ALA A 183 1.29 14.90 19.43
C ALA A 183 1.18 15.94 20.55
#